data_AF-A0A2M8PAH6-F1
#
_entry.id   AF-A0A2M8PAH6-F1
#
_cell.length_a   1.000
_cell.length_b   1.000
_cell.length_c   1.000
_cell.angle_alpha   90.00
_cell.angle_beta   90.00
_cell.angle_gamma   90.00
#
_symmetry.space_group_name_H-M   'P 1'
#
loop_
_entity.id
_entity.type
_entity.pdbx_description
1 polymer ?
#
loop_
_entity_poly.entity_id
_entity_poly.type
_entity_poly.pdbx_seq_one_letter_code
_entity_poly.pdbx_strand_id
1 'polypeptide(L)'
;MARRSWASFALLGALIGCLAALFIGKALQVAQIGAPLLPLDDAYIHFQYARALVEGHPFRYNADQPPTSGATSLLYPFILALGYRLGFTGEWLGLWA
;
A
#
# COMPACT_ATOMS: atom_id res chain seq x y z
N MET A 1 10.57 -33.23 -25.80
CA MET A 1 10.80 -32.35 -24.64
C MET A 1 11.26 -30.98 -25.15
N ALA A 2 10.39 -29.98 -25.11
CA ALA A 2 10.70 -28.65 -25.66
C ALA A 2 11.81 -27.98 -24.83
N ARG A 3 12.95 -27.68 -25.44
CA ARG A 3 14.00 -26.83 -24.85
C ARG A 3 13.43 -25.42 -24.71
N ARG A 4 12.82 -25.11 -23.56
CA ARG A 4 12.37 -23.75 -23.25
C ARG A 4 13.62 -22.87 -23.12
N SER A 5 13.82 -21.95 -24.07
CA SER A 5 15.05 -21.18 -24.18
C SER A 5 15.09 -20.10 -23.11
N TRP A 6 16.23 -20.00 -22.42
CA TRP A 6 16.52 -18.96 -21.43
C TRP A 6 16.32 -17.53 -21.98
N ALA A 7 16.48 -17.36 -23.29
CA ALA A 7 16.20 -16.12 -24.01
C ALA A 7 14.73 -15.67 -23.88
N SER A 8 13.76 -16.59 -23.96
CA SER A 8 12.34 -16.23 -23.81
C SER A 8 12.01 -15.77 -22.39
N PHE A 9 12.65 -16.36 -21.38
CA PHE A 9 12.50 -15.90 -19.99
C PHE A 9 13.14 -14.53 -19.77
N ALA A 10 14.33 -14.28 -20.34
CA ALA A 10 14.98 -12.98 -20.27
C ALA A 10 14.14 -11.88 -20.95
N LEU A 11 13.59 -12.16 -22.13
CA LEU A 11 12.71 -11.23 -22.85
C LEU A 11 11.42 -10.95 -22.07
N LEU A 12 10.78 -11.98 -21.51
CA LEU A 12 9.59 -11.80 -20.67
C LEU A 12 9.90 -10.97 -19.42
N GLY A 13 11.03 -11.26 -18.75
CA GLY A 13 11.48 -10.49 -17.59
C GLY A 13 11.73 -9.02 -17.93
N ALA A 14 12.41 -8.74 -19.05
CA ALA A 14 12.64 -7.39 -19.52
C ALA A 14 11.33 -6.64 -19.84
N LEU A 15 10.37 -7.33 -20.47
CA LEU A 15 9.05 -6.76 -20.75
C LEU A 15 8.30 -6.42 -19.46
N ILE A 16 8.26 -7.34 -18.48
CA ILE A 16 7.62 -7.11 -17.18
C ILE A 16 8.29 -5.92 -16.47
N GLY A 17 9.62 -5.87 -16.44
CA GLY A 17 10.37 -4.77 -15.84
C GLY A 17 10.07 -3.42 -16.51
N CYS A 18 10.00 -3.39 -17.84
CA CYS A 18 9.64 -2.20 -18.59
C CYS A 18 8.21 -1.73 -18.28
N LEU A 19 7.24 -2.64 -18.27
CA LEU A 19 5.85 -2.32 -17.93
C LEU A 19 5.71 -1.83 -16.48
N ALA A 20 6.41 -2.45 -15.53
CA ALA A 20 6.44 -2.01 -14.14
C ALA A 20 7.05 -0.60 -14.00
N ALA A 21 8.15 -0.32 -14.68
CA ALA A 21 8.78 1.01 -14.68
C ALA A 21 7.86 2.08 -15.29
N LEU A 22 7.17 1.77 -16.39
CA LEU A 22 6.18 2.66 -16.99
C LEU A 22 5.01 2.93 -16.04
N PHE A 23 4.49 1.89 -15.39
CA PHE A 23 3.41 2.01 -14.42
C PHE A 23 3.81 2.89 -13.23
N ILE A 24 4.95 2.61 -12.60
CA ILE A 24 5.48 3.40 -11.48
C ILE A 24 5.73 4.85 -11.92
N GLY A 25 6.34 5.06 -13.09
CA GLY A 25 6.58 6.38 -13.64
C GLY A 25 5.30 7.18 -13.84
N LYS A 26 4.21 6.53 -14.30
CA LYS A 26 2.89 7.17 -14.42
C LYS A 26 2.24 7.43 -13.07
N ALA A 27 2.32 6.50 -12.13
CA ALA A 27 1.81 6.69 -10.77
C ALA A 27 2.47 7.91 -10.10
N LEU A 28 3.79 8.05 -10.23
CA LEU A 28 4.54 9.20 -9.71
C LEU A 28 4.20 10.53 -10.40
N GLN A 29 3.84 10.52 -11.69
CA GLN A 29 3.39 11.72 -12.40
C GLN A 29 2.01 12.21 -11.91
N VAL A 30 1.12 11.28 -11.56
CA VAL A 30 -0.25 11.59 -11.11
C VAL A 30 -0.31 11.87 -9.62
N ALA A 31 0.62 11.32 -8.84
CA ALA A 31 0.75 11.55 -7.42
C ALA A 31 0.79 13.07 -7.11
N GLN A 32 -0.33 13.59 -6.60
CA GLN A 32 -0.41 14.96 -6.15
C GLN A 32 0.30 15.04 -4.79
N ILE A 33 1.21 16.00 -4.63
CA ILE A 33 1.87 16.33 -3.34
C ILE A 33 3.01 15.38 -2.91
N GLY A 34 3.81 14.86 -3.86
CA GLY A 34 5.12 14.25 -3.55
C GLY A 34 5.08 12.97 -2.70
N ALA A 35 3.89 12.47 -2.37
CA ALA A 35 3.67 11.22 -1.65
C ALA A 35 3.30 10.11 -2.65
N PRO A 36 3.70 8.85 -2.40
CA PRO A 36 3.45 7.75 -3.32
C PRO A 36 1.95 7.47 -3.45
N LEU A 37 1.39 7.51 -4.66
CA LEU A 37 0.00 7.11 -4.85
C LEU A 37 -0.10 5.58 -4.87
N LEU A 38 -0.82 5.00 -3.92
CA LEU A 38 -1.11 3.57 -3.96
C LEU A 38 -2.19 3.26 -5.00
N PRO A 39 -2.00 2.19 -5.79
CA PRO A 39 -2.87 1.89 -6.92
C PRO A 39 -4.20 1.25 -6.52
N LEU A 40 -4.28 0.66 -5.32
CA LEU A 40 -5.50 0.05 -4.78
C LEU A 40 -6.02 0.91 -3.61
N ASP A 41 -7.29 1.28 -3.68
CA ASP A 41 -7.97 2.14 -2.73
C ASP A 41 -8.17 1.50 -1.35
N ASP A 42 -8.33 0.18 -1.28
CA ASP A 42 -8.44 -0.58 -0.03
C ASP A 42 -7.25 -0.36 0.93
N ALA A 43 -6.06 -0.05 0.42
CA ALA A 43 -4.89 0.25 1.25
C ALA A 43 -5.14 1.44 2.18
N TYR A 44 -5.87 2.45 1.71
CA TYR A 44 -6.18 3.64 2.49
C TYR A 44 -7.12 3.35 3.67
N ILE A 45 -7.98 2.34 3.56
CA ILE A 45 -8.84 1.90 4.68
C ILE A 45 -7.95 1.43 5.84
N HIS A 46 -6.91 0.66 5.55
CA HIS A 46 -5.97 0.19 6.56
C HIS A 46 -5.14 1.32 7.18
N PHE A 47 -4.73 2.31 6.37
CA PHE A 47 -4.03 3.50 6.86
C PHE A 47 -4.91 4.30 7.81
N GLN A 48 -6.21 4.36 7.53
CA GLN A 48 -7.14 5.03 8.42
C GLN A 48 -7.25 4.32 9.78
N TYR A 49 -7.36 2.99 9.78
CA TYR A 49 -7.37 2.22 11.02
C TYR A 49 -6.04 2.28 11.77
N ALA A 50 -4.91 2.37 11.06
CA ALA A 50 -3.60 2.58 11.68
C ALA A 50 -3.55 3.93 12.41
N ARG A 51 -4.04 5.00 11.78
CA ARG A 51 -4.18 6.32 12.43
C ARG A 51 -5.11 6.24 13.64
N ALA A 52 -6.28 5.62 13.51
CA ALA A 52 -7.25 5.45 14.59
C ALA A 52 -6.66 4.72 15.82
N LEU A 53 -5.82 3.71 15.58
CA LEU A 53 -5.08 3.02 16.64
C LEU A 53 -4.12 3.96 17.39
N VAL A 54 -3.39 4.81 16.66
CA VAL A 54 -2.45 5.77 17.26
C VAL A 54 -3.19 6.90 17.99
N GLU A 55 -4.33 7.35 17.46
CA GLU A 55 -5.17 8.40 18.06
C GLU A 55 -6.01 7.91 19.25
N GLY A 56 -6.02 6.61 19.55
CA GLY A 56 -6.66 6.05 20.74
C GLY A 56 -8.12 5.63 20.56
N HIS A 57 -8.60 5.48 19.32
CA HIS A 57 -9.96 5.02 19.02
C HIS A 57 -9.94 3.74 18.15
N PRO A 58 -9.46 2.60 18.71
CA PRO A 58 -9.31 1.36 17.95
C PRO A 58 -10.65 0.88 17.36
N PHE A 59 -10.57 0.27 16.17
CA PHE A 59 -11.71 -0.28 15.42
C PHE A 59 -12.78 0.73 14.98
N ARG A 60 -12.58 2.03 15.20
CA ARG A 60 -13.46 3.08 14.69
C ARG A 60 -12.86 3.71 13.44
N TYR A 61 -13.61 3.69 12.34
CA TYR A 61 -13.15 4.38 11.12
C TYR A 61 -13.20 5.89 11.30
N ASN A 62 -14.24 6.39 11.96
CA ASN A 62 -14.37 7.78 12.37
C ASN A 62 -14.56 7.81 13.90
N ALA A 63 -13.89 8.74 14.59
CA ALA A 63 -13.83 8.74 16.06
C ALA A 63 -15.22 8.87 16.73
N ASP A 64 -16.15 9.56 16.06
CA ASP A 64 -17.53 9.81 16.47
C ASP A 64 -18.49 8.65 16.16
N GLN A 65 -18.04 7.63 15.42
CA GLN A 65 -18.86 6.50 15.02
C GLN A 65 -18.61 5.26 15.89
N PRO A 66 -19.58 4.32 15.94
CA PRO A 66 -19.38 3.04 16.59
C PRO A 66 -18.20 2.25 15.98
N PRO A 67 -17.57 1.35 16.75
CA PRO A 67 -16.61 0.40 16.20
C PRO A 67 -17.21 -0.41 15.06
N THR A 68 -16.42 -0.67 14.03
CA THR A 68 -16.81 -1.54 12.92
C THR A 68 -15.93 -2.78 12.91
N SER A 69 -16.38 -3.84 12.23
CA SER A 69 -15.53 -5.02 11.98
C SER A 69 -14.27 -4.67 11.18
N GLY A 70 -14.24 -3.48 10.58
CA GLY A 70 -13.07 -2.91 9.92
C GLY A 70 -12.69 -3.61 8.64
N ALA A 71 -11.41 -3.50 8.33
CA ALA A 71 -10.81 -4.09 7.14
C ALA A 71 -10.61 -5.60 7.29
N THR A 72 -10.57 -6.33 6.16
CA THR A 72 -10.45 -7.80 6.10
C THR A 72 -9.29 -8.38 6.92
N SER A 73 -8.26 -7.55 7.21
CA SER A 73 -7.14 -7.91 8.07
C SER A 73 -7.19 -7.17 9.42
N LEU A 74 -7.33 -7.90 10.52
CA LEU A 74 -7.30 -7.35 11.87
C LEU A 74 -5.89 -6.96 12.32
N LEU A 75 -4.87 -7.74 11.94
CA LEU A 75 -3.49 -7.54 12.41
C LEU A 75 -2.75 -6.45 11.63
N TYR A 76 -3.06 -6.28 10.35
CA TYR A 76 -2.31 -5.39 9.46
C TYR A 76 -2.34 -3.91 9.90
N PRO A 77 -3.47 -3.33 10.36
CA PRO A 77 -3.49 -1.98 10.92
C PRO A 77 -2.57 -1.78 12.13
N PHE A 78 -2.29 -2.82 12.93
CA PHE A 78 -1.33 -2.71 14.04
C PHE A 78 0.11 -2.61 13.55
N ILE A 79 0.47 -3.35 12.50
CA ILE A 79 1.80 -3.24 11.87
C ILE A 79 1.97 -1.85 11.27
N LEU A 80 0.94 -1.35 10.58
CA LEU A 80 0.93 0.00 10.02
C LEU A 80 0.97 1.08 11.11
N ALA A 81 0.29 0.89 12.25
CA ALA A 81 0.32 1.81 13.37
C ALA A 81 1.74 1.98 13.95
N LEU A 82 2.59 0.94 13.89
CA LEU A 82 4.01 1.08 14.23
C LEU A 82 4.72 2.04 13.26
N GLY A 83 4.52 1.87 11.96
CA GLY A 83 5.03 2.80 10.94
C GLY A 83 4.52 4.23 11.16
N TYR A 84 3.24 4.38 11.48
CA TYR A 84 2.62 5.66 11.82
C TYR A 84 3.34 6.36 12.98
N ARG A 85 3.62 5.61 14.07
CA ARG A 85 4.37 6.16 15.22
C ARG A 85 5.82 6.52 14.90
N LEU A 86 6.41 5.91 13.88
CA LEU A 86 7.75 6.22 13.39
C LEU A 86 7.77 7.42 12.42
N GLY A 87 6.61 7.98 12.08
CA GLY A 87 6.48 9.16 11.22
C GLY A 87 6.04 8.86 9.79
N PHE A 88 5.78 7.61 9.42
CA PHE A 88 5.16 7.28 8.14
C PHE A 88 3.66 7.58 8.23
N THR A 89 3.21 8.70 7.69
CA THR A 89 1.80 9.13 7.75
C THR A 89 1.18 9.20 6.36
N GLY A 90 -0.14 9.00 6.28
CA GLY A 90 -0.86 9.06 5.01
C GLY A 90 -0.35 8.00 4.04
N GLU A 91 -0.13 8.39 2.80
CA GLU A 91 0.31 7.53 1.71
C GLU A 91 1.70 6.91 1.98
N TRP A 92 2.55 7.58 2.76
CA TRP A 92 3.90 7.10 3.10
C TRP A 92 3.89 5.79 3.89
N LEU A 93 2.77 5.42 4.51
CA LEU A 93 2.59 4.10 5.12
C LEU A 93 2.77 2.96 4.12
N GLY A 94 2.48 3.20 2.84
CA GLY A 94 2.69 2.19 1.79
C GLY A 94 4.16 1.85 1.52
N LEU A 95 5.10 2.69 1.96
CA LEU A 95 6.54 2.36 1.91
C LEU A 95 7.02 1.61 3.15
N TRP A 96 6.24 1.64 4.24
CA TRP A 96 6.57 0.93 5.46
C TRP A 96 6.23 -0.56 5.38
N ALA A 97 5.00 -0.91 4.97
CA ALA A 97 4.51 -2.28 4.93
C ALA A 97 3.39 -2.51 3.91
#